data_AF-A0A9X3IQV2-F1
#
_entry.id   AF-A0A9X3IQV2-F1
#
_cell.length_a   1.000
_cell.length_b   1.000
_cell.length_c   1.000
_cell.angle_alpha   90.00
_cell.angle_beta   90.00
_cell.angle_gamma   90.00
#
_symmetry.space_group_name_H-M   'P 1'
#
loop_
_entity.id
_entity.type
_entity.pdbx_description
1 polymer ?
#
loop_
_entity_poly.entity_id
_entity_poly.type
_entity_poly.pdbx_seq_one_letter_code
_entity_poly.pdbx_strand_id
1 'polypeptide(L)' 'MGADSMLYTQVGSQQLIARVNARDYNQPGASVELAINTNKGHFFDADTTQRIV' A
#
# COMPACT_ATOMS: atom_id res chain seq x y z
N MET A 1 4.07 20.80 -9.18
CA MET A 1 4.01 19.35 -9.49
C MET A 1 5.03 18.66 -8.61
N GLY A 2 4.62 17.89 -7.59
CA GLY A 2 5.55 17.35 -6.58
C GLY A 2 5.03 17.36 -5.15
N ALA A 3 3.71 17.26 -4.95
CA ALA A 3 3.13 17.10 -3.62
C ALA A 3 3.07 15.61 -3.21
N ASP A 4 3.00 14.71 -4.19
CA ASP A 4 2.82 13.28 -3.98
C ASP A 4 3.95 12.47 -4.63
N SER A 5 4.33 11.39 -3.97
CA SER A 5 5.25 10.36 -4.45
C SER A 5 4.58 8.99 -4.31
N MET A 6 5.02 8.02 -5.11
CA MET A 6 4.62 6.62 -4.99
C MET A 6 5.72 5.85 -4.27
N LEU A 7 5.37 5.26 -3.13
CA LEU A 7 6.24 4.39 -2.36
C LEU A 7 5.89 2.93 -2.70
N TYR A 8 6.84 2.24 -3.31
CA TYR A 8 6.76 0.81 -3.59
C TYR A 8 7.28 0.04 -2.38
N THR A 9 6.45 -0.84 -1.83
CA THR A 9 6.76 -1.62 -0.63
C THR A 9 6.47 -3.10 -0.87
N GLN A 10 7.15 -3.95 -0.11
CA GLN A 10 7.05 -5.40 -0.19
C GLN A 10 6.77 -5.93 1.22
N VAL A 11 5.66 -6.64 1.40
CA VAL A 11 5.29 -7.31 2.65
C VAL A 11 5.24 -8.82 2.37
N GLY A 12 6.23 -9.56 2.87
CA GLY A 12 6.42 -10.96 2.49
C GLY A 12 6.57 -11.10 0.97
N SER A 13 5.68 -11.84 0.32
CA SER A 13 5.64 -12.01 -1.14
C SER A 13 4.71 -11.03 -1.88
N GLN A 14 3.98 -10.17 -1.16
CA GLN A 14 3.03 -9.21 -1.74
C GLN A 14 3.62 -7.80 -1.91
N GLN A 15 3.43 -7.20 -3.09
CA GLN A 15 3.78 -5.80 -3.36
C GLN A 15 2.61 -4.87 -3.09
N LEU A 16 2.88 -3.76 -2.40
CA LEU A 16 1.92 -2.71 -2.07
C LEU A 16 2.46 -1.36 -2.54
N ILE A 17 1.59 -0.55 -3.14
CA ILE A 17 1.91 0.82 -3.58
C ILE A 17 1.17 1.79 -2.68
N ALA A 18 1.91 2.64 -1.96
CA ALA A 18 1.37 3.70 -1.15
C ALA A 18 1.62 5.05 -1.81
N ARG A 19 0.61 5.92 -1.85
CA ARG A 19 0.79 7.33 -2.21
C ARG A 19 1.15 8.10 -0.96
N VAL A 20 2.32 8.73 -0.95
CA VAL A 20 2.87 9.46 0.20
C VAL A 20 3.22 10.89 -0.19
N ASN A 21 3.48 11.75 0.79
CA ASN A 21 3.96 13.10 0.50
C ASN A 21 5.35 13.03 -0.13
N ALA A 22 5.60 13.82 -1.18
CA ALA A 22 6.90 13.82 -1.86
C ALA A 22 8.08 14.27 -0.98
N ARG A 23 7.81 14.87 0.19
CA ARG A 23 8.82 15.29 1.17
C ARG A 23 9.23 14.17 2.13
N ASP A 24 8.46 13.09 2.20
CA ASP A 24 8.77 11.93 3.04
C ASP A 24 9.78 11.04 2.31
N TYR A 25 11.06 11.40 2.48
CA TYR A 25 12.17 10.62 1.95
C TYR A 25 12.32 9.31 2.72
N ASN A 26 12.14 8.19 2.03
CA ASN A 26 12.42 6.85 2.54
C ASN A 26 13.59 6.26 1.73
N GLN A 27 14.63 5.78 2.40
CA GLN A 27 15.73 5.12 1.72
C GLN A 27 15.28 3.76 1.17
N PRO A 28 15.66 3.39 -0.06
CA PRO A 28 15.44 2.04 -0.57
C PRO A 28 16.02 0.99 0.40
N GLY A 29 15.22 -0.03 0.71
CA GLY A 29 15.60 -1.09 1.65
C GLY A 29 15.41 -0.76 3.13
N ALA A 30 15.01 0.48 3.47
CA ALA A 30 14.59 0.80 4.84
C ALA A 30 13.32 0.03 5.20
N SER A 31 13.25 -0.46 6.45
CA SER A 31 12.01 -0.97 7.01
C SER A 31 11.09 0.20 7.34
N VAL A 32 9.84 0.12 6.91
CA VAL A 32 8.81 1.14 7.14
C VAL A 32 7.59 0.50 7.78
N GLU A 33 6.92 1.24 8.67
CA GLU A 33 5.65 0.82 9.24
C GLU A 33 4.51 1.31 8.33
N LEU A 34 3.61 0.40 7.96
CA LEU A 34 2.48 0.69 7.08
C LEU A 34 1.16 0.54 7.85
N ALA A 35 0.34 1.59 7.82
CA ALA A 35 -1.02 1.53 8.31
C ALA A 35 -2.00 1.40 7.13
N ILE A 36 -2.78 0.31 7.11
CA ILE A 36 -3.82 0.09 6.09
C ILE A 36 -5.16 0.59 6.66
N ASN A 37 -5.82 1.48 5.93
CA ASN A 37 -7.16 1.91 6.28
C ASN A 37 -8.20 0.89 5.79
N THR A 38 -8.59 -0.02 6.69
CA THR A 38 -9.57 -1.08 6.42
C THR A 38 -10.96 -0.56 6.11
N ASN A 39 -11.33 0.66 6.56
CA ASN A 39 -12.62 1.26 6.22
C ASN A 39 -12.76 1.58 4.73
N LYS A 40 -11.65 1.63 3.99
CA LYS A 40 -11.61 1.77 2.52
C LYS A 40 -11.15 0.48 1.83
N GLY A 41 -11.04 -0.61 2.57
CA GLY A 41 -10.65 -1.91 2.04
C GLY A 41 -11.76 -2.50 1.17
N HIS A 42 -11.36 -3.30 0.19
CA HIS A 42 -12.26 -4.16 -0.57
C HIS A 42 -11.85 -5.60 -0.30
N PHE A 43 -12.82 -6.44 0.03
CA PHE A 43 -12.57 -7.84 0.36
C PHE A 43 -13.23 -8.74 -0.67
N PHE A 44 -12.51 -9.76 -1.12
CA PHE A 44 -12.95 -10.67 -2.17
C PHE A 44 -12.82 -12.11 -1.69
N ASP A 45 -13.78 -12.95 -2.08
CA ASP A 45 -13.71 -14.38 -1.89
C ASP A 45 -12.63 -14.99 -2.80
N ALA A 46 -11.80 -15.88 -2.27
CA ALA A 46 -10.61 -16.38 -2.97
C ALA A 46 -10.93 -17.33 -4.14
N ASP A 47 -12.06 -18.04 -4.08
CA ASP A 47 -12.45 -19.04 -5.08
C ASP A 47 -13.30 -18.40 -6.19
N THR A 48 -14.26 -17.55 -5.80
CA THR A 48 -15.25 -16.97 -6.72
C THR A 48 -14.87 -15.58 -7.21
N THR A 49 -13.89 -14.92 -6.58
CA THR A 49 -13.48 -13.52 -6.82
C THR A 49 -14.60 -12.49 -6.61
N GLN A 50 -15.70 -12.88 -5.97
CA GLN A 50 -16.81 -11.98 -5.70
C GLN A 50 -16.50 -11.07 -4.51
N ARG A 51 -16.97 -9.82 -4.58
CA ARG A 51 -16.79 -8.85 -3.49
C ARG A 51 -17.66 -9.25 -2.29
N ILE A 52 -17.05 -9.32 -1.11
CA ILE A 52 -17.71 -9.57 0.17
C ILE A 52 -18.18 -8.25 0.78
N VAL A 53 -17.27 -7.26 0.85
CA VAL A 53 -17.49 -5.89 1.36
C VAL A 53 -16.71 -4.89 0.52
#